data_AF-A0A258K5P8-F1
#
_entry.id   AF-A0A258K5P8-F1
#
_cell.length_a   1.000
_cell.length_b   1.000
_cell.length_c   1.000
_cell.angle_alpha   90.00
_cell.angle_beta   90.00
_cell.angle_gamma   90.00
#
_symmetry.space_group_name_H-M   'P 1'
#
loop_
_entity.id
_entity.type
_entity.pdbx_description
1 polymer ?
#
loop_
_entity_poly.entity_id
_entity_poly.type
_entity_poly.pdbx_seq_one_letter_code
_entity_poly.pdbx_strand_id
1 'polypeptide(L)'
;MVGTEPFWAVKIRSGSVALTRPDSPEVSNANPGVRIDGEQGVWDSSGVDEEKGRLVVRLTPGVCTDGMSDRVYRFYAEVWIDGETLKGCAEHTAVLAAQPKP
;
A
#
# COMPACT_ATOMS: atom_id res chain seq x y z
N MET A 1 8.91 1.95 3.05
CA MET A 1 8.49 2.75 1.88
C MET A 1 8.24 1.73 0.79
N VAL A 2 7.01 1.63 0.30
CA VAL A 2 6.62 0.64 -0.72
C VAL A 2 6.43 1.40 -2.02
N GLY A 3 7.22 1.12 -3.03
CA GLY A 3 7.12 1.72 -4.35
C GLY A 3 8.01 1.00 -5.33
N THR A 4 7.47 0.64 -6.49
CA THR A 4 8.22 0.14 -7.64
C THR A 4 7.54 0.62 -8.91
N GLU A 5 8.35 0.75 -9.94
CA GLU A 5 8.12 1.66 -11.06
C GLU A 5 6.75 1.54 -11.76
N PRO A 6 6.23 2.68 -12.26
CA PRO A 6 6.84 4.01 -12.20
C PRO A 6 6.34 4.77 -10.95
N PHE A 7 7.19 4.82 -9.93
CA PHE A 7 7.30 5.84 -8.87
C PHE A 7 6.10 6.16 -7.96
N TRP A 8 5.15 5.26 -7.73
CA TRP A 8 4.17 5.47 -6.64
C TRP A 8 4.72 4.98 -5.30
N ALA A 9 4.33 5.62 -4.21
CA ALA A 9 4.74 5.23 -2.86
C ALA A 9 3.57 5.26 -1.88
N VAL A 10 3.39 4.17 -1.11
CA VAL A 10 2.42 4.13 -0.01
C VAL A 10 3.12 4.22 1.35
N LYS A 11 2.60 5.11 2.21
CA LYS A 11 3.00 5.28 3.61
C LYS A 11 1.82 4.99 4.52
N ILE A 12 1.91 3.89 5.25
CA ILE A 12 0.91 3.47 6.26
C ILE A 12 1.47 3.83 7.64
N ARG A 13 0.77 4.73 8.35
CA ARG A 13 1.02 5.13 9.74
C ARG A 13 -0.18 4.73 10.59
N SER A 14 -0.03 4.67 11.92
CA SER A 14 -1.12 4.27 12.82
C SER A 14 -2.42 5.06 12.65
N GLY A 15 -2.35 6.32 12.20
CA GLY A 15 -3.52 7.17 11.98
C GLY A 15 -3.85 7.50 10.52
N SER A 16 -2.96 7.21 9.56
CA SER A 16 -3.17 7.59 8.16
C SER A 16 -2.54 6.64 7.15
N VAL A 17 -3.16 6.54 5.98
CA VAL A 17 -2.65 5.85 4.79
C VAL A 17 -2.51 6.91 3.70
N ALA A 18 -1.28 7.17 3.26
CA ALA A 18 -0.97 8.13 2.22
C ALA A 18 -0.35 7.47 0.98
N LEU A 19 -0.84 7.84 -0.20
CA LEU A 19 -0.32 7.46 -1.52
C LEU A 19 0.28 8.70 -2.18
N THR A 20 1.57 8.64 -2.51
CA THR A 20 2.29 9.68 -3.26
C THR A 20 2.59 9.16 -4.67
N ARG A 21 2.36 9.99 -5.70
CA ARG A 21 2.68 9.71 -7.11
C ARG A 21 3.32 10.95 -7.74
N PRO A 22 4.20 10.83 -8.74
CA PRO A 22 4.84 12.01 -9.35
C PRO A 22 3.85 12.86 -10.14
N ASP A 23 2.92 12.22 -10.86
CA ASP A 23 1.98 12.88 -11.76
C ASP A 23 0.58 13.05 -11.13
N SER A 24 0.45 12.90 -9.82
CA SER A 24 -0.84 13.04 -9.14
C SER A 24 -0.69 13.62 -7.74
N PRO A 25 -1.70 14.38 -7.26
CA PRO A 25 -1.71 14.85 -5.87
C PRO A 25 -1.61 13.69 -4.88
N GLU A 26 -1.00 13.96 -3.72
CA GLU A 26 -0.95 13.00 -2.63
C GLU A 26 -2.37 12.73 -2.11
N VAL A 27 -2.73 11.45 -2.02
CA VAL A 27 -3.98 11.00 -1.43
C VAL A 27 -3.68 10.56 -0.01
N SER A 28 -4.38 11.12 0.98
CA SER A 28 -4.18 10.77 2.39
C SER A 28 -5.51 10.56 3.09
N ASN A 29 -5.73 9.32 3.54
CA ASN A 29 -6.95 8.88 4.21
C ASN A 29 -6.65 8.43 5.65
N ALA A 30 -7.68 8.37 6.49
CA ALA A 30 -7.55 7.79 7.83
C ALA A 30 -7.15 6.31 7.71
N ASN A 31 -6.31 5.82 8.63
CA ASN A 31 -5.98 4.40 8.66
C ASN A 31 -7.11 3.59 9.32
N PRO A 32 -7.82 2.73 8.58
CA PRO A 32 -8.88 1.89 9.13
C PRO A 32 -8.35 0.71 9.96
N GLY A 33 -7.03 0.48 9.95
CA GLY A 33 -6.40 -0.75 10.41
C GLY A 33 -6.19 -1.75 9.27
N VAL A 34 -5.31 -2.72 9.51
CA VAL A 34 -5.10 -3.81 8.54
C VAL A 34 -6.17 -4.87 8.70
N ARG A 35 -6.81 -5.25 7.61
CA ARG A 35 -7.63 -6.46 7.51
C ARG A 35 -6.76 -7.59 6.98
N ILE A 36 -6.59 -8.63 7.78
CA ILE A 36 -5.85 -9.83 7.37
C ILE A 36 -6.82 -10.75 6.62
N ASP A 37 -6.48 -11.10 5.39
CA ASP A 37 -7.22 -11.99 4.50
C ASP A 37 -6.31 -13.17 4.11
N GLY A 38 -6.37 -14.23 4.92
CA GLY A 38 -5.38 -15.31 4.85
C GLY A 38 -4.00 -14.81 5.22
N GLU A 39 -3.07 -14.80 4.27
CA GLU A 39 -1.72 -14.24 4.45
C GLU A 39 -1.59 -12.81 3.89
N GLN A 40 -2.66 -12.26 3.31
CA GLN A 40 -2.68 -10.93 2.70
C GLN A 40 -3.08 -9.87 3.72
N GLY A 41 -2.41 -8.71 3.70
CA GLY A 41 -2.81 -7.53 4.46
C GLY A 41 -3.53 -6.53 3.56
N VAL A 42 -4.75 -6.15 3.93
CA VAL A 42 -5.57 -5.20 3.16
C VAL A 42 -5.90 -3.98 4.03
N TRP A 43 -5.61 -2.78 3.53
CA TRP A 43 -6.04 -1.51 4.10
C TRP A 43 -7.09 -0.90 3.16
N ASP A 44 -8.31 -0.72 3.64
CA ASP A 44 -9.41 -0.13 2.87
C ASP A 44 -9.74 1.25 3.43
N SER A 45 -8.93 2.24 3.07
CA SER A 45 -9.07 3.59 3.59
C SER A 45 -9.98 4.41 2.68
N SER A 46 -11.14 4.78 3.20
CA SER A 46 -12.08 5.67 2.52
C SER A 46 -11.85 7.11 2.98
N GLY A 47 -11.71 8.03 2.03
CA GLY A 47 -11.70 9.45 2.31
C GLY A 47 -13.01 9.92 2.94
N VAL A 48 -12.95 10.93 3.81
CA VAL A 48 -14.14 11.56 4.40
C VAL A 48 -14.85 12.47 3.38
N ASP A 49 -14.14 12.84 2.32
CA ASP A 49 -14.58 13.75 1.25
C ASP A 49 -14.43 13.04 -0.11
N GLU A 50 -15.33 13.31 -1.06
CA GLU A 50 -15.28 12.74 -2.42
C GLU A 50 -13.96 13.05 -3.14
N GLU A 51 -13.29 14.16 -2.81
CA GLU A 51 -11.97 14.53 -3.33
C GLU A 51 -10.83 13.61 -2.88
N LYS A 52 -11.02 12.85 -1.79
CA LYS A 52 -9.96 12.00 -1.22
C LYS A 52 -9.99 10.57 -1.75
N GLY A 53 -11.03 10.19 -2.50
CA GLY A 53 -11.16 8.88 -3.13
C GLY A 53 -11.16 7.71 -2.13
N ARG A 54 -11.43 6.51 -2.65
CA ARG A 54 -11.23 5.25 -1.90
C ARG A 54 -9.85 4.71 -2.25
N LEU A 55 -9.01 4.55 -1.24
CA LEU A 55 -7.67 4.00 -1.37
C LEU A 55 -7.64 2.61 -0.74
N VAL A 56 -7.49 1.59 -1.57
CA VAL A 56 -7.34 0.21 -1.09
C VAL A 56 -5.90 -0.22 -1.34
N VAL A 57 -5.22 -0.69 -0.31
CA VAL A 57 -3.85 -1.22 -0.40
C VAL A 57 -3.88 -2.68 -0.01
N ARG A 58 -3.44 -3.58 -0.90
CA ARG A 58 -3.25 -5.00 -0.62
C ARG A 58 -1.78 -5.34 -0.69
N LEU A 59 -1.30 -6.02 0.34
CA LEU A 59 0.00 -6.65 0.38
C LEU A 59 -0.19 -8.17 0.40
N THR A 60 0.35 -8.84 -0.61
CA THR A 60 0.30 -10.29 -0.74
C THR A 60 1.72 -10.84 -0.59
N PRO A 61 1.98 -11.77 0.35
CA PRO A 61 3.28 -12.42 0.43
C PRO A 61 3.61 -13.16 -0.86
N GLY A 62 4.83 -13.00 -1.33
CA GLY A 62 5.31 -13.61 -2.56
C GLY A 62 6.61 -13.00 -3.07
N VAL A 63 7.37 -13.79 -3.82
CA VAL A 63 8.66 -13.36 -4.38
C VAL A 63 8.40 -12.39 -5.53
N CYS A 64 8.46 -11.10 -5.26
CA CYS A 64 8.36 -10.05 -6.27
C CYS A 64 9.77 -9.62 -6.67
N THR A 65 10.06 -9.66 -7.97
CA THR A 65 11.34 -9.17 -8.51
C THR A 65 11.05 -7.89 -9.28
N ASP A 66 11.65 -6.80 -8.83
CA ASP A 66 11.90 -5.65 -9.68
C ASP A 66 12.98 -6.11 -10.67
N GLY A 67 12.65 -6.24 -11.94
CA GLY A 67 13.54 -6.81 -12.97
C GLY A 67 14.88 -6.08 -13.16
N MET A 68 15.17 -5.02 -12.39
CA MET A 68 16.39 -4.23 -12.47
C MET A 68 17.35 -4.41 -11.27
N SER A 69 17.00 -5.18 -10.25
CA SER A 69 17.87 -5.43 -9.09
C SER A 69 17.74 -6.86 -8.58
N ASP A 70 18.85 -7.46 -8.09
CA ASP A 70 18.86 -8.72 -7.32
C ASP A 70 18.08 -8.64 -5.98
N ARG A 71 17.22 -7.64 -5.81
CA ARG A 71 16.37 -7.43 -4.65
C ARG A 71 15.12 -8.28 -4.77
N VAL A 72 15.13 -9.37 -4.02
CA VAL A 72 13.94 -10.20 -3.80
C VAL A 72 13.04 -9.51 -2.78
N TYR A 73 11.96 -8.91 -3.28
CA TYR A 73 10.88 -8.43 -2.44
C TYR A 73 10.02 -9.62 -2.01
N ARG A 74 9.64 -9.65 -0.74
CA ARG A 74 8.82 -10.75 -0.18
C ARG A 74 7.31 -10.52 -0.30
N PHE A 75 6.90 -9.41 -0.89
CA PHE A 75 5.49 -9.03 -1.00
C PHE A 75 5.21 -8.37 -2.35
N TYR A 76 4.08 -8.75 -2.94
CA TYR A 76 3.39 -8.01 -3.98
C TYR A 76 2.53 -6.93 -3.35
N ALA A 77 2.58 -5.73 -3.90
CA ALA A 77 1.77 -4.60 -3.49
C ALA A 77 0.80 -4.23 -4.61
N GLU A 78 -0.47 -4.14 -4.27
CA GLU A 78 -1.52 -3.68 -5.16
C GLU A 78 -2.26 -2.52 -4.50
N VAL A 79 -2.46 -1.44 -5.24
CA VAL A 79 -3.16 -0.25 -4.77
C VAL A 79 -4.29 0.04 -5.74
N TRP A 80 -5.50 0.19 -5.22
CA TRP A 80 -6.64 0.68 -5.97
C TRP A 80 -6.96 2.10 -5.52
N ILE A 81 -7.01 3.02 -6.48
CA ILE A 81 -7.35 4.42 -6.25
C ILE A 81 -8.14 4.94 -7.45
N ASP A 82 -9.31 5.53 -7.23
CA ASP A 82 -10.13 6.17 -8.27
C ASP A 82 -10.37 5.31 -9.54
N GLY A 83 -10.50 3.99 -9.35
CA GLY A 83 -10.69 3.02 -10.46
C GLY A 83 -9.39 2.58 -11.15
N GLU A 84 -8.25 3.17 -10.80
CA GLU A 84 -6.92 2.75 -11.23
C GLU A 84 -6.38 1.65 -10.32
N THR A 85 -5.65 0.68 -10.89
CA THR A 85 -4.94 -0.36 -10.14
C THR A 85 -3.44 -0.23 -10.38
N LEU A 86 -2.70 0.13 -9.35
CA LEU A 86 -1.25 0.15 -9.34
C LEU A 86 -0.74 -1.17 -8.80
N LYS A 87 0.20 -1.80 -9.50
CA LYS A 87 0.83 -3.05 -9.07
C LYS A 87 2.33 -2.86 -8.95
N GLY A 88 2.92 -3.40 -7.91
CA GLY A 88 4.35 -3.27 -7.63
C GLY A 88 4.83 -4.27 -6.59
N CYS A 89 6.07 -4.12 -6.19
CA CYS A 89 6.73 -4.86 -5.14
C CYS A 89 6.83 -4.02 -3.85
N ALA A 90 6.67 -4.68 -2.70
CA ALA A 90 6.85 -4.08 -1.37
C ALA A 90 8.04 -4.69 -0.64
N GLU A 91 8.96 -3.83 -0.17
CA GLU A 91 9.98 -4.22 0.82
C GLU A 91 9.55 -3.68 2.19
N HIS A 92 9.96 -4.44 3.21
CA HIS A 92 9.79 -4.11 4.62
C HIS A 92 8.37 -4.25 5.18
N THR A 93 8.13 -5.48 5.65
CA THR A 93 7.11 -5.97 6.61
C THR A 93 7.08 -5.29 7.97
N ALA A 94 7.83 -4.20 8.19
CA ALA A 94 7.77 -3.48 9.47
C ALA A 94 6.35 -2.93 9.77
N VAL A 95 5.48 -2.83 8.75
CA VAL A 95 4.06 -2.46 8.91
C VAL A 95 3.17 -3.65 9.31
N LEU A 96 3.51 -4.88 8.90
CA LEU A 96 2.71 -6.08 9.22
C LEU A 96 3.03 -6.63 10.62
N ALA A 97 4.27 -6.48 11.10
CA ALA A 97 4.70 -6.98 12.41
C ALA A 97 4.43 -6.02 13.59
N ALA A 98 4.07 -4.75 13.33
CA ALA A 98 3.97 -3.71 14.36
C ALA A 98 2.53 -3.19 14.62
N GLN A 99 1.49 -3.84 14.08
CA GLN A 99 0.11 -3.48 14.42
C GLN A 99 -0.25 -4.07 15.79
N PRO A 100 -0.66 -3.25 16.77
CA PRO A 100 -1.15 -3.78 18.04
C PRO A 100 -2.42 -4.59 17.76
N LYS A 101 -2.41 -5.83 18.22
CA LYS A 101 -3.59 -6.69 18.26
C LYS A 101 -4.63 -6.01 19.18
N PRO A 102 -5.90 -5.85 18.75
CA PRO A 102 -6.95 -5.39 19.65
C PRO A 102 -7.19 -6.37 20.81
#